data_AF-A0A948TDV0-F1
#
_entry.id   AF-A0A948TDV0-F1
#
_cell.length_a   1.000
_cell.length_b   1.000
_cell.length_c   1.000
_cell.angle_alpha   90.00
_cell.angle_beta   90.00
_cell.angle_gamma   90.00
#
_symmetry.space_group_name_H-M   'P 1'
#
loop_
_entity.id
_entity.type
_entity.pdbx_description
1 polymer ?
#
loop_
_entity_poly.entity_id
_entity_poly.type
_entity_poly.pdbx_seq_one_letter_code
_entity_poly.pdbx_strand_id
1 'polypeptide(L)' 'MWKEKLGAYLIDVSKYVLTGIVIASLFKDLGESKLLIYVLGLLVACSTLLAGLVLSNKKEEK' A
#
# COMPACT_ATOMS: atom_id res chain seq x y z
N MET A 1 -7.69 18.96 -6.76
CA MET A 1 -8.84 18.15 -6.31
C MET A 1 -8.75 16.67 -6.69
N TRP A 2 -8.90 16.27 -7.96
CA TRP A 2 -8.87 14.84 -8.34
C TRP A 2 -7.56 14.10 -8.03
N LYS A 3 -6.41 14.72 -8.29
CA LYS A 3 -5.08 14.17 -7.95
C LYS A 3 -4.89 13.93 -6.44
N GLU A 4 -5.34 14.85 -5.61
CA GLU A 4 -5.27 14.71 -4.14
C GLU A 4 -6.21 13.61 -3.64
N LYS A 5 -7.44 13.54 -4.19
CA LYS A 5 -8.38 12.45 -3.85
C LYS A 5 -7.81 11.09 -4.25
N LEU A 6 -7.21 10.99 -5.43
CA LEU A 6 -6.55 9.78 -5.89
C LEU A 6 -5.31 9.46 -5.03
N GLY A 7 -4.54 10.47 -4.64
CA GLY A 7 -3.39 10.30 -3.76
C GLY A 7 -3.78 9.78 -2.38
N ALA A 8 -4.82 10.36 -1.77
CA ALA A 8 -5.39 9.88 -0.51
C ALA A 8 -5.91 8.44 -0.63
N TYR A 9 -6.63 8.13 -1.72
CA TYR A 9 -7.10 6.78 -2.00
C TYR A 9 -5.94 5.76 -2.10
N LEU A 10 -4.86 6.10 -2.81
CA LEU A 10 -3.68 5.24 -2.93
C LEU A 10 -2.99 5.00 -1.58
N ILE A 11 -2.95 6.02 -0.72
CA ILE A 11 -2.43 5.87 0.65
C ILE A 11 -3.32 4.91 1.46
N ASP A 12 -4.65 4.98 1.32
CA ASP A 12 -5.56 4.06 2.00
C ASP A 12 -5.44 2.62 1.48
N VAL A 13 -5.29 2.43 0.17
CA VAL A 13 -4.99 1.11 -0.42
C VAL A 13 -3.72 0.53 0.20
N SER A 14 -2.65 1.33 0.32
CA SER A 14 -1.41 0.88 0.96
C SER A 14 -1.64 0.38 2.40
N LYS A 15 -2.37 1.15 3.22
CA LYS A 15 -2.71 0.76 4.60
C LYS A 15 -3.46 -0.57 4.63
N TYR A 16 -4.49 -0.73 3.79
CA TYR A 16 -5.31 -1.94 3.77
C TYR A 16 -4.53 -3.16 3.28
N VAL A 17 -3.63 -3.00 2.31
CA VAL A 17 -2.73 -4.07 1.87
C VAL A 17 -1.81 -4.50 3.01
N LEU A 18 -1.19 -3.55 3.73
CA LEU A 18 -0.36 -3.85 4.90
C LEU A 18 -1.16 -4.58 5.99
N THR A 19 -2.39 -4.13 6.28
CA THR A 19 -3.29 -4.84 7.20
C THR A 19 -3.55 -6.27 6.74
N GLY A 20 -3.81 -6.47 5.44
CA GLY A 20 -3.97 -7.80 4.85
C GLY A 20 -2.74 -8.69 5.03
N ILE A 21 -1.53 -8.15 4.86
CA ILE A 21 -0.27 -8.88 5.11
C ILE A 21 -0.15 -9.29 6.58
N VAL A 22 -0.44 -8.38 7.51
CA VAL A 22 -0.41 -8.69 8.95
C VAL A 22 -1.41 -9.79 9.28
N ILE A 23 -2.65 -9.70 8.80
CA ILE A 23 -3.67 -10.74 8.99
C ILE A 23 -3.22 -12.07 8.38
N ALA A 24 -2.71 -12.04 7.14
CA ALA A 24 -2.18 -13.22 6.45
C ALA A 24 -1.05 -13.89 7.25
N SER A 25 -0.19 -13.11 7.92
CA SER A 25 0.92 -13.64 8.71
C SER A 25 0.47 -14.54 9.88
N LEU A 26 -0.76 -14.37 10.37
CA LEU A 26 -1.34 -15.15 11.47
C LEU A 26 -1.79 -16.55 11.04
N PHE A 27 -2.07 -16.77 9.75
CA PHE A 27 -2.47 -18.08 9.25
C PHE A 27 -1.25 -19.00 9.13
N LYS A 28 -1.34 -20.22 9.68
CA LYS A 28 -0.23 -21.18 9.65
C LYS A 28 -0.17 -21.97 8.34
N ASP A 29 -1.30 -22.22 7.69
CA ASP A 29 -1.43 -23.13 6.54
C ASP A 29 -1.22 -22.46 5.17
N LEU A 30 -0.60 -21.28 5.12
CA LEU A 30 -0.33 -20.57 3.87
C LEU A 30 0.93 -21.07 3.13
N GLY A 31 1.70 -22.00 3.71
CA GLY A 31 2.82 -22.68 3.05
C GLY A 31 3.76 -21.74 2.27
N GLU A 32 4.10 -22.13 1.04
CA GLU A 32 4.96 -21.35 0.13
C GLU A 32 4.32 -20.02 -0.32
N SER A 33 2.99 -19.91 -0.25
CA SER A 33 2.27 -18.68 -0.59
C SER A 33 2.55 -17.54 0.38
N LYS A 34 3.03 -17.80 1.61
CA LYS A 34 3.40 -16.74 2.57
C LYS A 34 4.45 -15.79 2.02
N LEU A 35 5.50 -16.35 1.42
CA LEU A 35 6.61 -15.55 0.90
C LEU A 35 6.12 -14.66 -0.25
N LEU A 36 5.29 -15.21 -1.14
CA LEU A 36 4.65 -14.46 -2.21
C LEU A 36 3.74 -13.35 -1.68
N ILE A 37 2.89 -13.64 -0.68
CA ILE A 37 2.02 -12.64 -0.05
C ILE A 37 2.84 -11.50 0.56
N TYR A 38 3.96 -11.82 1.22
CA TYR A 38 4.81 -10.80 1.81
C TYR A 38 5.50 -9.95 0.74
N VAL A 39 6.15 -10.57 -0.25
CA VAL A 39 6.91 -9.83 -1.27
C VAL A 39 5.99 -9.01 -2.17
N LEU A 40 4.92 -9.62 -2.71
CA LEU A 40 3.97 -8.91 -3.56
C LEU A 40 3.18 -7.88 -2.75
N GLY A 41 2.75 -8.25 -1.55
CA GLY A 41 2.03 -7.33 -0.66
C GLY A 41 2.87 -6.11 -0.32
N LEU A 42 4.14 -6.28 0.05
CA LEU A 42 5.03 -5.15 0.34
C LEU A 42 5.27 -4.30 -0.91
N LEU A 43 5.48 -4.93 -2.08
CA LEU A 43 5.66 -4.21 -3.34
C LEU A 43 4.45 -3.34 -3.67
N VAL A 44 3.24 -3.89 -3.55
CA VAL A 44 1.99 -3.14 -3.79
C VAL A 44 1.82 -2.03 -2.74
N ALA A 45 2.04 -2.32 -1.46
CA ALA A 45 1.92 -1.33 -0.39
C ALA A 45 2.91 -0.17 -0.59
N CYS A 46 4.18 -0.45 -0.89
CA CYS A 46 5.20 0.58 -1.10
C CYS A 46 4.94 1.38 -2.38
N SER A 47 4.59 0.73 -3.49
CA SER A 47 4.32 1.42 -4.76
C SER A 47 3.10 2.34 -4.66
N THR A 48 2.00 1.87 -4.06
CA THR A 48 0.79 2.69 -3.84
C THR A 48 1.03 3.80 -2.82
N LEU A 49 1.83 3.58 -1.77
CA LEU A 49 2.20 4.64 -0.84
C LEU A 49 3.04 5.73 -1.52
N LEU A 50 4.09 5.35 -2.26
CA LEU A 50 4.95 6.31 -2.97
C LEU A 50 4.15 7.09 -4.01
N ALA A 51 3.34 6.41 -4.82
CA ALA A 51 2.47 7.05 -5.79
C ALA A 51 1.48 8.00 -5.09
N GLY A 52 0.85 7.56 -3.99
CA GLY A 52 -0.10 8.33 -3.22
C GLY A 52 0.51 9.58 -2.59
N LEU A 53 1.72 9.46 -2.04
CA LEU A 53 2.49 10.60 -1.52
C LEU A 53 2.86 11.57 -2.64
N VAL A 54 3.38 11.10 -3.76
CA VAL A 54 3.74 11.96 -4.91
C VAL A 54 2.52 12.72 -5.45
N LEU A 55 1.36 12.07 -5.51
CA LEU A 55 0.12 12.69 -5.99
C LEU A 55 -0.53 13.65 -5.00
N SER A 56 -0.37 13.39 -3.70
CA SER A 56 -0.87 14.23 -2.61
C SER A 56 0.07 15.37 -2.25
N ASN A 57 1.36 15.27 -2.58
CA ASN A 57 2.33 16.32 -2.28
C ASN A 57 2.07 17.51 -3.21
N LYS A 58 1.37 18.53 -2.70
CA LYS A 58 1.47 19.87 -3.29
C LYS A 58 2.93 20.26 -3.16
N LYS A 59 3.62 20.53 -4.27
CA LYS A 59 4.68 21.53 -4.20
C LYS A 59 3.94 22.77 -3.69
N GLU A 60 4.23 23.20 -2.47
CA GLU A 60 3.94 24.57 -2.07
C GLU A 60 4.65 25.45 -3.11
N GLU A 61 3.92 25.92 -4.12
CA GLU A 61 4.27 27.14 -4.83
C GLU A 61 4.22 28.23 -3.76
N LYS A 62 5.37 28.44 -3.13
CA LYS A 62 5.68 29.69 -2.45
C LYS A 62 6.00 30.75 -3.48
#